data_AF-A0A3D1T7T3-F1
#
_entry.id   AF-A0A3D1T7T3-F1
#
_cell.length_a   1.000
_cell.length_b   1.000
_cell.length_c   1.000
_cell.angle_alpha   90.00
_cell.angle_beta   90.00
_cell.angle_gamma   90.00
#
_symmetry.space_group_name_H-M   'P 1'
#
loop_
_entity.id
_entity.type
_entity.pdbx_description
1 polymer ?
#
loop_
_entity_poly.entity_id
_entity_poly.type
_entity_poly.pdbx_seq_one_letter_code
_entity_poly.pdbx_strand_id
1 'polypeptide(L)' 'VERIRIFEKYDVPVDVYGIGSSLYHGRFDYTADIVKVNGQPMAKAGRQYNHNPRLREVSLR' A
#
# COMPACT_ATOMS: atom_id res chain seq x y z
N VAL A 1 7.18 4.68 -15.98
CA VAL A 1 8.20 4.22 -16.98
C VAL A 1 9.58 4.80 -16.70
N GLU A 2 9.74 6.09 -16.41
CA GLU A 2 11.06 6.70 -16.17
C GLU A 2 11.90 6.00 -15.09
N ARG A 3 11.29 5.61 -13.95
CA ARG A 3 11.97 4.83 -12.91
C ARG A 3 12.53 3.50 -13.42
N ILE A 4 11.82 2.81 -14.31
CA ILE A 4 12.26 1.54 -14.90
C ILE A 4 13.48 1.79 -15.80
N ARG A 5 13.41 2.79 -16.68
CA ARG A 5 14.52 3.16 -17.58
C ARG A 5 15.81 3.48 -16.83
N ILE A 6 15.71 4.09 -15.65
CA ILE A 6 16.88 4.36 -14.80
C ILE A 6 17.50 3.04 -14.33
N PHE A 7 16.69 2.08 -13.86
CA PHE A 7 17.19 0.78 -13.40
C PHE A 7 17.84 -0.01 -14.54
N GLU A 8 17.23 0.00 -15.73
CA GLU A 8 17.79 -0.62 -16.94
C GLU A 8 19.10 0.06 -17.37
N LYS A 9 19.17 1.40 -17.34
CA LYS A 9 20.39 2.15 -17.67
C LYS A 9 21.59 1.78 -16.78
N TYR A 10 21.34 1.38 -15.54
CA TYR A 10 22.37 1.01 -14.58
C TYR A 10 22.55 -0.50 -14.43
N ASP A 11 21.97 -1.33 -15.30
CA ASP A 11 22.01 -2.80 -15.25
C ASP A 11 21.73 -3.35 -13.84
N VAL A 12 20.75 -2.76 -13.14
CA VAL A 12 20.36 -3.22 -11.80
C VAL A 12 19.77 -4.63 -11.93
N PRO A 13 20.23 -5.62 -11.14
CA PRO A 13 19.73 -6.99 -11.23
C PRO A 13 18.30 -7.07 -10.70
N VAL A 14 17.34 -6.97 -11.61
CA VAL A 14 15.90 -7.03 -11.34
C VAL A 14 15.27 -8.10 -12.22
N ASP A 15 14.57 -9.05 -11.60
CA ASP A 15 13.83 -10.08 -12.33
C ASP A 15 12.48 -9.56 -12.85
N VAL A 16 11.80 -8.70 -12.07
CA VAL A 16 10.46 -8.19 -12.37
C VAL A 16 10.20 -6.79 -11.80
N TYR A 17 9.35 -6.01 -12.46
CA TYR A 17 8.87 -4.71 -11.98
C TYR A 17 7.40 -4.76 -11.55
N GLY A 18 7.12 -4.50 -10.27
CA GLY A 18 5.76 -4.33 -9.76
C GLY A 18 5.23 -2.92 -10.05
N ILE A 19 4.27 -2.80 -10.97
CA ILE A 19 3.68 -1.51 -11.37
C ILE A 19 2.26 -1.38 -10.79
N GLY A 20 2.03 -0.33 -10.01
CA GLY A 20 0.75 -0.04 -9.36
C GLY A 20 0.05 1.18 -9.94
N SER A 21 0.02 2.28 -9.19
CA SER A 21 -0.77 3.49 -9.46
C SER A 21 -0.61 4.09 -10.86
N SER A 22 0.52 3.90 -11.53
CA SER A 22 0.70 4.39 -12.91
C SER A 22 -0.10 3.61 -13.97
N LEU A 23 -0.66 2.44 -13.64
CA LEU A 23 -1.54 1.67 -14.52
C LEU A 23 -3.02 2.07 -14.40
N TYR A 24 -3.40 2.67 -13.27
CA TYR A 24 -4.80 2.98 -12.97
C TYR A 24 -5.05 4.49 -13.10
N HIS A 25 -6.11 4.85 -13.80
CA HIS A 25 -6.57 6.23 -13.89
C HIS A 25 -7.57 6.49 -12.77
N GLY A 26 -7.22 7.36 -11.81
CA GLY A 26 -8.06 7.71 -10.67
C GLY A 26 -7.29 7.89 -9.38
N ARG A 27 -7.98 8.36 -8.34
CA ARG A 27 -7.40 8.61 -7.01
C ARG A 27 -7.89 7.56 -6.02
N PHE A 28 -7.08 6.52 -5.84
CA PHE A 28 -7.36 5.39 -4.95
C PHE A 28 -6.39 5.37 -3.77
N ASP A 29 -6.21 6.51 -3.12
CA ASP A 29 -5.20 6.69 -2.06
C ASP A 29 -5.60 6.06 -0.71
N TYR A 30 -6.65 5.24 -0.69
CA TYR A 30 -7.02 4.54 0.52
C TYR A 30 -6.09 3.34 0.71
N THR A 31 -5.32 3.37 1.79
CA THR A 31 -4.42 2.28 2.17
C THR A 31 -4.91 1.69 3.49
N ALA A 32 -4.86 0.36 3.57
CA ALA A 32 -5.14 -0.36 4.80
C ALA A 32 -3.83 -0.97 5.31
N ASP A 33 -3.42 -0.57 6.51
CA ASP A 33 -2.28 -1.13 7.20
C ASP A 33 -2.74 -1.83 8.48
N ILE A 34 -2.05 -2.90 8.87
CA ILE A 34 -2.19 -3.46 10.20
C ILE A 34 -1.56 -2.47 11.18
N VAL A 35 -2.37 -1.99 12.13
CA VAL A 35 -1.99 -0.99 13.14
C VAL A 35 -2.25 -1.47 14.57
N LYS A 36 -2.89 -2.64 14.72
CA LYS A 36 -3.10 -3.35 15.99
C LYS A 36 -2.97 -4.85 15.76
N VAL A 37 -2.30 -5.54 16.67
CA VAL A 37 -2.18 -7.01 16.69
C VAL A 37 -2.62 -7.47 18.07
N ASN A 38 -3.63 -8.36 18.14
CA ASN A 38 -4.23 -8.81 19.40
C ASN A 38 -4.65 -7.66 20.34
N GLY A 39 -5.20 -6.59 19.77
CA GLY A 39 -5.61 -5.38 20.50
C GLY A 39 -4.47 -4.43 20.87
N GLN A 40 -3.20 -4.84 20.76
CA GLN A 40 -2.04 -4.02 21.08
C GLN A 40 -1.63 -3.14 19.90
N PRO A 41 -1.30 -1.84 20.10
CA PRO A 41 -0.79 -0.98 19.03
C PRO A 41 0.51 -1.52 18.43
N MET A 42 0.50 -1.78 17.13
CA MET A 42 1.66 -2.25 16.38
C MET A 42 1.49 -1.85 14.92
N ALA A 43 2.35 -0.94 14.43
CA ALA A 43 2.23 -0.34 13.11
C ALA A 43 3.60 -0.10 12.46
N LYS A 44 3.62 0.00 11.14
CA LYS A 44 4.79 0.49 10.39
C LYS A 44 5.06 1.96 10.77
N ALA A 45 6.32 2.38 10.63
CA ALA A 45 6.70 3.78 10.85
C ALA A 45 5.83 4.72 10.01
N GLY A 46 5.34 5.80 10.64
CA GLY A 46 4.44 6.78 10.01
C GLY A 46 2.98 6.33 9.89
N ARG A 47 2.60 5.15 10.40
CA ARG A 47 1.21 4.66 10.44
C ARG A 47 0.71 4.60 11.87
N GLN A 48 -0.58 4.86 12.06
CA GLN A 48 -1.24 4.81 13.36
C GLN A 48 -2.71 4.39 13.22
N TYR A 49 -3.28 3.89 14.31
CA TYR A 49 -4.71 3.61 14.35
C TYR A 49 -5.51 4.91 14.24
N ASN A 50 -6.31 5.02 13.18
CA ASN A 50 -7.27 6.09 13.01
C ASN A 50 -8.68 5.52 13.21
N HIS A 51 -9.34 5.94 14.29
CA HIS A 51 -10.69 5.47 14.57
C HIS A 51 -11.66 5.93 13.49
N ASN A 52 -12.34 4.97 12.86
CA ASN A 52 -13.38 5.27 11.87
C ASN A 52 -14.75 4.86 12.45
N PRO A 53 -15.62 5.82 12.81
CA PRO A 53 -16.93 5.51 13.40
C PRO A 53 -17.88 4.80 12.44
N ARG A 54 -17.57 4.79 11.13
CA ARG A 54 -18.35 4.07 10.11
C ARG A 54 -17.84 2.64 9.89
N LEU A 55 -16.69 2.27 10.45
CA LEU A 55 -16.14 0.93 10.30
C LEU A 55 -16.98 -0.05 11.11
N ARG A 56 -17.60 -0.99 10.39
CA ARG A 56 -18.40 -2.08 10.96
C ARG A 56 -18.16 -3.32 10.15
N GLU A 57 -18.35 -4.48 10.77
CA GLU A 57 -18.41 -5.74 10.04
C GLU A 57 -19.57 -5.68 9.05
N VAL A 58 -19.31 -6.10 7.81
CA VAL A 58 -20.33 -6.18 6.77
C VAL A 58 -20.53 -7.65 6.46
N SER A 59 -21.76 -8.14 6.63
CA SER A 59 -22.12 -9.48 6.18
C SER A 59 -22.09 -9.49 4.65
N LEU A 60 -21.07 -10.14 4.09
CA LEU A 60 -21.05 -10.51 2.69
C LEU A 60 -21.94 -11.75 2.57
N ARG A 61 -23.17 -11.54 2.10
CA ARG A 61 -24.02 -12.64 1.63
C ARG A 61 -23.53 -13.11 0.26
#